data_AF-A0A6N8UPF9-F1
#
_entry.id   AF-A0A6N8UPF9-F1
#
_cell.length_a   1.000
_cell.length_b   1.000
_cell.length_c   1.000
_cell.angle_alpha   90.00
_cell.angle_beta   90.00
_cell.angle_gamma   90.00
#
_symmetry.space_group_name_H-M   'P 1'
#
loop_
_entity.id
_entity.type
_entity.pdbx_description
1 polymer ?
#
loop_
_entity_poly.entity_id
_entity_poly.type
_entity_poly.pdbx_seq_one_letter_code
_entity_poly.pdbx_strand_id
1 'polypeptide(L)'
;MFKNLTYTVYEILPKNKIGILQIFLTGVVGFIGLYFVSFFLMFYPYDFYADYLKIPNNIELNIPKGETFGNTESIEQKPNKIPKNKDFELYNSFQPGLYTYDIWLSKIDSGKIFLKVYEITKNDRLSESRLIKRSEIIVEHSNDSLQKYSAKYHFTIYEGDWGKPYAARFEVWYKK
;
A
#
# COMPACT_ATOMS: atom_id res chain seq x y z
N MET A 1 -28.73 -22.77 -37.89
CA MET A 1 -29.13 -23.70 -36.81
C MET A 1 -30.02 -23.05 -35.73
N PHE A 2 -30.12 -21.72 -35.61
CA PHE A 2 -30.97 -21.05 -34.61
C PHE A 2 -32.45 -20.83 -35.01
N LYS A 3 -32.82 -20.95 -36.29
CA LYS A 3 -34.20 -20.72 -36.76
C LYS A 3 -35.21 -21.77 -36.26
N ASN A 4 -34.78 -22.99 -35.97
CA ASN A 4 -35.69 -24.06 -35.57
C ASN A 4 -36.14 -23.93 -34.10
N LEU A 5 -35.27 -23.44 -33.22
CA LEU A 5 -35.61 -23.29 -31.80
C LEU A 5 -36.67 -22.20 -31.57
N THR A 6 -36.60 -21.11 -32.33
CA THR A 6 -37.57 -20.03 -32.26
C THR A 6 -38.96 -20.48 -32.68
N TYR A 7 -39.09 -21.25 -33.77
CA TYR A 7 -40.41 -21.69 -34.27
C TYR A 7 -41.13 -22.63 -33.29
N THR A 8 -40.42 -23.58 -32.69
CA THR A 8 -41.01 -24.57 -31.76
C THR A 8 -41.57 -23.93 -30.49
N VAL A 9 -41.00 -22.82 -30.00
CA VAL A 9 -41.50 -22.12 -28.80
C VAL A 9 -42.81 -21.37 -29.06
N TYR A 10 -42.99 -20.81 -30.27
CA TYR A 10 -44.21 -20.08 -30.65
C TYR A 10 -45.42 -20.99 -30.87
N GLU A 11 -45.21 -22.27 -31.16
CA GLU A 11 -46.28 -23.23 -31.44
C GLU A 11 -46.88 -23.86 -30.16
N ILE A 12 -46.14 -23.83 -29.05
CA ILE A 12 -46.47 -24.57 -27.81
C ILE A 12 -47.05 -23.67 -26.70
N LEU A 13 -46.79 -22.35 -26.71
CA LEU A 13 -47.21 -21.43 -25.65
C LEU A 13 -48.21 -20.37 -26.14
N PRO A 14 -49.34 -20.14 -25.44
CA PRO A 14 -50.27 -19.07 -25.78
C PRO A 14 -49.58 -17.70 -25.67
N LYS A 15 -49.96 -16.78 -26.56
CA LYS A 15 -49.29 -15.47 -26.79
C LYS A 15 -49.06 -14.64 -25.52
N ASN A 16 -49.93 -14.77 -24.52
CA ASN A 16 -49.80 -14.12 -23.21
C ASN A 16 -48.69 -14.72 -22.32
N LYS A 17 -48.38 -16.01 -22.44
CA LYS A 17 -47.31 -16.69 -21.69
C LYS A 17 -45.92 -16.44 -22.29
N ILE A 18 -45.83 -16.17 -23.59
CA ILE A 18 -44.57 -15.78 -24.26
C ILE A 18 -44.07 -14.44 -23.71
N GLY A 19 -44.97 -13.46 -23.53
CA GLY A 19 -44.61 -12.16 -22.94
C GLY A 19 -44.10 -12.29 -21.49
N ILE A 20 -44.75 -13.13 -20.67
CA ILE A 20 -44.32 -13.40 -19.28
C ILE A 20 -42.95 -14.08 -19.26
N LEU A 21 -42.72 -15.07 -20.13
CA LEU A 21 -41.44 -15.75 -20.26
C LEU A 21 -40.32 -14.80 -20.69
N GLN A 22 -40.60 -13.88 -21.62
CA GLN A 22 -39.64 -12.87 -22.06
C GLN A 22 -39.27 -11.91 -20.91
N ILE A 23 -40.25 -11.41 -20.17
CA ILE A 23 -40.01 -10.55 -18.99
C ILE A 23 -39.15 -11.28 -17.96
N PHE A 24 -39.46 -12.55 -17.69
CA PHE A 24 -38.68 -13.37 -16.76
C PHE A 24 -37.23 -13.55 -17.23
N LEU A 25 -37.02 -13.93 -18.50
CA LEU A 25 -35.68 -14.11 -19.07
C LEU A 25 -34.87 -12.80 -19.07
N THR A 26 -35.48 -11.67 -19.42
CA THR A 26 -34.84 -10.36 -19.34
C THR A 26 -34.49 -10.00 -17.90
N GLY A 27 -35.37 -10.30 -16.93
CA GLY A 27 -35.10 -10.11 -15.51
C GLY A 27 -33.91 -10.94 -15.02
N VAL A 28 -33.83 -12.22 -15.42
CA VAL A 28 -32.72 -13.11 -15.08
C VAL A 28 -31.39 -12.60 -15.66
N VAL A 29 -31.37 -12.23 -16.95
CA VAL A 29 -30.17 -11.68 -17.60
C VAL A 29 -29.74 -10.36 -16.94
N GLY A 30 -30.70 -9.48 -16.63
CA GLY A 30 -30.43 -8.23 -15.93
C GLY A 30 -29.85 -8.45 -14.53
N PHE A 31 -30.40 -9.42 -13.78
CA PHE A 31 -29.90 -9.78 -12.45
C PHE A 31 -28.48 -10.35 -12.52
N ILE A 32 -28.20 -11.25 -13.47
CA ILE A 32 -26.86 -11.78 -13.71
C ILE A 32 -25.89 -10.64 -14.07
N GLY A 33 -26.30 -9.73 -14.94
CA GLY A 33 -25.50 -8.55 -15.31
C GLY A 33 -25.16 -7.67 -14.11
N LEU A 34 -26.16 -7.34 -13.27
CA LEU A 34 -25.96 -6.56 -12.05
C LEU A 34 -25.06 -7.28 -11.04
N TYR A 35 -25.21 -8.61 -10.91
CA TYR A 35 -24.33 -9.42 -10.07
C TYR A 35 -22.88 -9.32 -10.54
N PHE A 36 -22.61 -9.48 -11.84
CA PHE A 36 -21.26 -9.36 -12.38
C PHE A 36 -20.68 -7.95 -12.19
N VAL A 37 -21.45 -6.89 -12.49
CA VAL A 37 -20.99 -5.51 -12.26
C VAL A 37 -20.66 -5.28 -10.78
N SER A 38 -21.53 -5.72 -9.87
CA SER A 38 -21.31 -5.59 -8.43
C SER A 38 -20.08 -6.37 -7.96
N PHE A 39 -19.88 -7.58 -8.49
CA PHE A 39 -18.71 -8.39 -8.21
C PHE A 39 -17.42 -7.71 -8.69
N PHE A 40 -17.40 -7.15 -9.89
CA PHE A 40 -16.24 -6.40 -10.39
C PHE A 40 -15.97 -5.12 -9.57
N LEU A 41 -17.01 -4.39 -9.16
CA LEU A 41 -16.87 -3.18 -8.33
C LEU A 41 -16.31 -3.49 -6.94
N MET A 42 -16.57 -4.68 -6.39
CA MET A 42 -15.97 -5.11 -5.12
C MET A 42 -14.44 -5.16 -5.17
N PHE A 43 -13.86 -5.42 -6.35
CA PHE A 43 -12.42 -5.43 -6.57
C PHE A 43 -11.90 -4.13 -7.18
N TYR A 44 -12.72 -3.07 -7.26
CA TYR A 44 -12.26 -1.78 -7.75
C TYR A 44 -11.27 -1.19 -6.71
N PRO A 45 -9.96 -1.13 -7.02
CA PRO A 45 -8.93 -0.90 -6.01
C PRO A 45 -8.76 0.58 -5.63
N TYR A 46 -9.63 1.45 -6.15
CA TYR A 46 -9.43 2.90 -6.08
C TYR A 46 -9.74 3.44 -4.68
N ASP A 47 -8.71 3.99 -4.05
CA ASP A 47 -8.80 4.68 -2.77
C ASP A 47 -8.58 6.20 -2.94
N PHE A 48 -9.56 6.99 -2.48
CA PHE A 48 -9.56 8.45 -2.61
C PHE A 48 -8.64 9.19 -1.61
N TYR A 49 -7.90 8.48 -0.76
CA TYR A 49 -7.12 9.07 0.33
C TYR A 49 -6.14 10.15 -0.13
N ALA A 50 -5.39 9.87 -1.20
CA ALA A 50 -4.34 10.76 -1.71
C ALA A 50 -4.85 11.82 -2.71
N ASP A 51 -6.11 11.78 -3.13
CA ASP A 51 -6.67 12.60 -4.21
C ASP A 51 -6.54 14.12 -3.97
N TYR A 52 -6.56 14.51 -2.70
CA TYR A 52 -6.55 15.91 -2.28
C TYR A 52 -5.30 16.30 -1.50
N LEU A 53 -4.33 15.38 -1.35
CA LEU A 53 -3.08 15.66 -0.68
C LEU A 53 -2.15 16.44 -1.63
N LYS A 54 -1.48 17.46 -1.08
CA LYS A 54 -0.52 18.27 -1.83
C LYS A 54 0.84 18.17 -1.16
N ILE A 55 1.83 17.73 -1.91
CA ILE A 55 3.21 17.74 -1.42
C ILE A 55 3.65 19.21 -1.29
N PRO A 56 4.01 19.70 -0.09
CA PRO A 56 4.49 21.06 0.10
C PRO A 56 5.80 21.29 -0.66
N ASN A 57 5.97 22.47 -1.23
CA ASN A 57 7.16 22.81 -2.02
C ASN A 57 8.33 23.33 -1.17
N ASN A 58 8.13 23.52 0.13
CA ASN A 58 9.09 24.16 1.04
C ASN A 58 9.77 23.15 1.99
N ILE A 59 9.80 21.87 1.61
CA ILE A 59 10.42 20.81 2.40
C ILE A 59 11.41 20.02 1.53
N GLU A 60 12.47 19.55 2.17
CA GLU A 60 13.36 18.58 1.56
C GLU A 60 12.67 17.21 1.54
N LEU A 61 12.56 16.62 0.35
CA LEU A 61 11.98 15.29 0.16
C LEU A 61 13.11 14.28 -0.03
N ASN A 62 13.09 13.25 0.80
CA ASN A 62 13.98 12.10 0.69
C ASN A 62 13.20 10.93 0.10
N ILE A 63 13.70 10.37 -1.01
CA ILE A 63 13.10 9.20 -1.65
C ILE A 63 13.72 7.94 -1.03
N PRO A 64 12.91 6.92 -0.67
CA PRO A 64 13.45 5.65 -0.18
C PRO A 64 14.42 5.02 -1.18
N LYS A 65 15.50 4.41 -0.69
CA LYS A 65 16.51 3.74 -1.51
C LYS A 65 16.12 2.30 -1.85
N GLY A 66 16.79 1.69 -2.84
CA GLY A 66 16.63 0.26 -3.17
C GLY A 66 15.73 0.00 -4.38
N GLU A 67 15.42 -1.27 -4.62
CA GLU A 67 14.68 -1.69 -5.82
C GLU A 67 13.31 -1.02 -5.89
N THR A 68 13.18 -0.12 -6.86
CA THR A 68 11.89 0.46 -7.25
C THR A 68 11.27 -0.51 -8.24
N PHE A 69 10.12 -1.10 -7.90
CA PHE A 69 9.38 -1.95 -8.82
C PHE A 69 9.11 -1.17 -10.12
N GLY A 70 9.78 -1.57 -11.22
CA GLY A 70 9.52 -1.06 -12.56
C GLY A 70 10.48 -0.03 -13.15
N ASN A 71 11.58 0.37 -12.50
CA ASN A 71 12.67 1.11 -13.16
C ASN A 71 14.03 0.77 -12.57
N THR A 72 14.93 0.31 -13.44
CA THR A 72 16.35 0.03 -13.18
C THR A 72 17.09 1.34 -12.95
N GLU A 73 17.92 1.36 -11.90
CA GLU A 73 18.98 2.31 -11.49
C GLU A 73 18.76 2.59 -9.99
N SER A 74 19.48 2.00 -9.04
CA SER A 74 20.89 1.65 -9.03
C SER A 74 21.12 0.66 -7.87
N ILE A 75 21.98 -0.32 -8.10
CA ILE A 75 22.62 -1.06 -7.00
C ILE A 75 23.54 -0.05 -6.32
N GLU A 76 23.00 0.76 -5.41
CA GLU A 76 23.86 1.45 -4.45
C GLU A 76 24.49 0.36 -3.58
N GLN A 77 25.75 0.04 -3.90
CA GLN A 77 26.60 -0.77 -3.06
C GLN A 77 26.47 -0.25 -1.62
N LYS A 78 26.25 -1.15 -0.65
CA LYS A 78 26.27 -0.82 0.78
C LYS A 78 27.43 0.15 1.02
N PRO A 79 27.19 1.38 1.49
CA PRO A 79 28.27 2.33 1.65
C PRO A 79 29.27 1.74 2.63
N ASN A 80 30.52 1.50 2.17
CA ASN A 80 31.62 1.00 2.99
C ASN A 80 32.01 1.98 4.12
N LYS A 81 31.40 3.17 4.15
CA LYS A 81 31.58 4.20 5.18
C LYS A 81 30.23 4.75 5.60
N ILE A 82 30.02 4.84 6.92
CA ILE A 82 28.85 5.49 7.50
C ILE A 82 28.82 6.95 7.04
N PRO A 83 27.74 7.44 6.40
CA PRO A 83 27.67 8.83 5.97
C PRO A 83 27.72 9.74 7.20
N LYS A 84 28.61 10.74 7.18
CA LYS A 84 28.92 11.60 8.34
C LYS A 84 27.71 12.40 8.88
N ASN A 85 26.61 12.46 8.12
CA ASN A 85 25.40 13.22 8.41
C ASN A 85 24.10 12.39 8.21
N LYS A 86 24.16 11.06 8.23
CA LYS A 86 22.94 10.23 8.06
C LYS A 86 22.69 9.36 9.27
N ASP A 87 21.70 9.77 10.05
CA ASP A 87 21.25 9.02 11.23
C ASP A 87 20.17 8.01 10.86
N PHE A 88 19.42 8.21 9.78
CA PHE A 88 18.31 7.36 9.34
C PHE A 88 18.29 7.21 7.81
N GLU A 89 18.02 6.00 7.32
CA GLU A 89 17.82 5.73 5.89
C GLU A 89 16.67 4.74 5.71
N LEU A 90 15.75 5.07 4.80
CA LEU A 90 14.58 4.26 4.45
C LEU A 90 14.81 3.54 3.12
N TYR A 91 14.34 2.30 3.03
CA TYR A 91 14.49 1.48 1.84
C TYR A 91 13.16 0.89 1.39
N ASN A 92 12.94 0.89 0.07
CA ASN A 92 11.92 0.10 -0.59
C ASN A 92 12.22 -1.40 -0.45
N SER A 93 11.17 -2.19 -0.36
CA SER A 93 11.24 -3.65 -0.38
C SER A 93 10.68 -4.21 -1.69
N PHE A 94 10.48 -5.52 -1.73
CA PHE A 94 10.04 -6.29 -2.90
C PHE A 94 8.59 -6.04 -3.36
N GLN A 95 7.88 -5.07 -2.81
CA GLN A 95 6.57 -4.64 -3.29
C GLN A 95 6.27 -3.22 -2.81
N PRO A 96 5.42 -2.46 -3.54
CA PRO A 96 4.90 -1.17 -3.07
C PRO A 96 4.28 -1.27 -1.67
N GLY A 97 4.41 -0.21 -0.89
CA GLY A 97 3.90 -0.14 0.48
C GLY A 97 4.77 -0.82 1.52
N LEU A 98 5.81 -1.56 1.11
CA LEU A 98 6.65 -2.35 1.99
C LEU A 98 8.06 -1.78 2.11
N TYR A 99 8.52 -1.59 3.33
CA TYR A 99 9.74 -0.86 3.65
C TYR A 99 10.63 -1.59 4.66
N THR A 100 11.91 -1.22 4.68
CA THR A 100 12.84 -1.47 5.78
C THR A 100 13.64 -0.19 6.07
N TYR A 101 14.35 -0.13 7.19
CA TYR A 101 15.17 1.04 7.52
C TYR A 101 16.46 0.65 8.24
N ASP A 102 17.44 1.53 8.11
CA ASP A 102 18.67 1.54 8.88
C ASP A 102 18.73 2.81 9.72
N ILE A 103 19.33 2.70 10.90
CA ILE A 103 19.59 3.81 11.80
C ILE A 103 21.00 3.70 12.38
N TRP A 104 21.69 4.83 12.50
CA TRP A 104 23.02 4.91 13.07
C TRP A 104 22.98 5.68 14.39
N LEU A 105 23.38 5.03 15.48
CA LEU A 105 23.27 5.58 16.82
C LEU A 105 24.54 5.35 17.62
N SER A 106 24.84 6.31 18.50
CA SER A 106 25.89 6.23 19.52
C SER A 106 25.31 6.72 20.83
N LYS A 107 25.95 6.38 21.96
CA LYS A 107 25.56 6.89 23.29
C LYS A 107 24.10 6.57 23.64
N ILE A 108 23.71 5.31 23.44
CA ILE A 108 22.33 4.86 23.69
C ILE A 108 22.32 3.75 24.73
N ASP A 109 21.31 3.78 25.61
CA ASP A 109 21.03 2.70 26.56
C ASP A 109 20.32 1.53 25.86
N SER A 110 20.46 0.32 26.42
CA SER A 110 19.68 -0.83 25.97
C SER A 110 18.19 -0.53 25.99
N GLY A 111 17.49 -0.86 24.91
CA GLY A 111 16.07 -0.53 24.75
C GLY A 111 15.54 -0.90 23.38
N LYS A 112 14.45 -0.23 22.99
CA LYS A 112 13.73 -0.47 21.74
C LYS A 112 13.58 0.82 20.95
N ILE A 113 13.81 0.73 19.66
CA ILE A 113 13.54 1.78 18.69
C ILE A 113 12.38 1.35 17.82
N PHE A 114 11.50 2.28 17.50
CA PHE A 114 10.38 2.04 16.58
C PHE A 114 10.02 3.31 15.84
N LEU A 115 9.24 3.17 14.78
CA LEU A 115 8.81 4.28 13.95
C LEU A 115 7.38 4.70 14.27
N LYS A 116 7.14 6.01 14.21
CA LYS A 116 5.82 6.60 13.98
C LYS A 116 5.89 7.36 12.67
N VAL A 117 4.85 7.24 11.85
CA VAL A 117 4.84 7.86 10.52
C VAL A 117 3.54 8.62 10.35
N TYR A 118 3.65 9.82 9.79
CA TYR A 118 2.55 10.73 9.62
C TYR A 118 2.51 11.23 8.17
N GLU A 119 1.33 11.25 7.57
CA GLU A 119 1.12 12.05 6.36
C GLU A 119 1.26 13.53 6.74
N ILE A 120 2.03 14.31 6.00
CA ILE A 120 2.49 15.62 6.49
C ILE A 120 1.47 16.74 6.41
N THR A 121 0.47 16.66 5.53
CA THR A 121 -0.49 17.77 5.32
C THR A 121 -1.60 17.77 6.35
N LYS A 122 -2.14 16.60 6.68
CA LYS A 122 -3.20 16.40 7.68
C LYS A 122 -2.67 15.91 9.02
N ASN A 123 -1.40 15.49 9.07
CA ASN A 123 -0.78 14.87 10.24
C ASN A 123 -1.48 13.55 10.63
N ASP A 124 -2.02 12.85 9.63
CA ASP A 124 -2.69 11.56 9.80
C ASP A 124 -1.68 10.48 10.16
N ARG A 125 -1.94 9.72 11.22
CA ARG A 125 -1.02 8.68 11.67
C ARG A 125 -1.16 7.41 10.84
N LEU A 126 -0.09 7.03 10.15
CA LEU A 126 -0.10 5.96 9.16
C LEU A 126 0.21 4.60 9.79
N SER A 127 -0.64 3.60 9.48
CA SER A 127 -0.44 2.19 9.86
C SER A 127 -0.17 1.95 11.37
N GLU A 128 -0.71 2.80 12.25
CA GLU A 128 -0.38 2.84 13.68
C GLU A 128 -0.38 1.48 14.38
N SER A 129 -1.48 0.72 14.22
CA SER A 129 -1.73 -0.53 14.95
C SER A 129 -0.65 -1.60 14.71
N ARG A 130 -0.01 -1.59 13.54
CA ARG A 130 1.00 -2.58 13.13
C ARG A 130 2.42 -2.02 13.11
N LEU A 131 2.58 -0.73 12.83
CA LEU A 131 3.87 -0.14 12.49
C LEU A 131 4.85 -0.15 13.67
N ILE A 132 4.39 0.19 14.87
CA ILE A 132 5.23 0.23 16.08
C ILE A 132 5.91 -1.13 16.29
N LYS A 133 5.14 -2.21 16.21
CA LYS A 133 5.64 -3.57 16.44
C LYS A 133 6.52 -4.07 15.28
N ARG A 134 6.14 -3.74 14.04
CA ARG A 134 6.84 -4.24 12.83
C ARG A 134 8.15 -3.52 12.54
N SER A 135 8.26 -2.26 12.95
CA SER A 135 9.48 -1.46 12.81
C SER A 135 10.42 -1.53 14.02
N GLU A 136 10.10 -2.39 15.01
CA GLU A 136 10.87 -2.45 16.26
C GLU A 136 12.29 -3.00 16.02
N ILE A 137 13.29 -2.29 16.55
CA ILE A 137 14.69 -2.70 16.64
C ILE A 137 15.07 -2.74 18.12
N ILE A 138 15.67 -3.85 18.55
CA ILE A 138 16.30 -3.94 19.88
C ILE A 138 17.71 -3.37 19.75
N VAL A 139 18.03 -2.40 20.60
CA VAL A 139 19.37 -1.82 20.70
C VAL A 139 20.00 -2.20 22.02
N GLU A 140 21.30 -2.45 21.99
CA GLU A 140 22.12 -2.70 23.17
C GLU A 140 22.87 -1.44 23.56
N HIS A 141 23.25 -1.35 24.82
CA HIS A 141 24.01 -0.22 25.34
C HIS A 141 25.31 0.02 24.56
N SER A 142 25.52 1.25 24.08
CA SER A 142 26.72 1.69 23.37
C SER A 142 27.24 2.99 23.95
N ASN A 143 28.51 3.00 24.38
CA ASN A 143 29.11 4.14 25.08
C ASN A 143 29.68 5.24 24.18
N ASP A 144 30.27 4.90 23.03
CA ASP A 144 30.88 5.91 22.14
C ASP A 144 31.01 5.48 20.68
N SER A 145 30.78 4.20 20.35
CA SER A 145 30.83 3.74 18.96
C SER A 145 29.51 4.00 18.25
N LEU A 146 29.60 4.63 17.07
CA LEU A 146 28.47 4.73 16.16
C LEU A 146 28.18 3.32 15.62
N GLN A 147 27.03 2.78 15.99
CA GLN A 147 26.56 1.47 15.59
C GLN A 147 25.43 1.60 14.60
N LYS A 148 25.44 0.74 13.59
CA LYS A 148 24.34 0.59 12.64
C LYS A 148 23.37 -0.45 13.17
N TYR A 149 22.09 -0.08 13.25
CA TYR A 149 21.01 -1.01 13.50
C TYR A 149 20.07 -1.05 12.30
N SER A 150 19.62 -2.25 11.95
CA SER A 150 18.77 -2.51 10.80
C SER A 150 17.46 -3.15 11.25
N ALA A 151 16.34 -2.75 10.65
CA ALA A 151 15.08 -3.44 10.87
C ALA A 151 15.18 -4.87 10.36
N LYS A 152 14.88 -5.85 11.23
CA LYS A 152 14.93 -7.28 10.89
C LYS A 152 13.80 -7.70 9.97
N TYR A 153 12.68 -6.99 10.03
CA TYR A 153 11.47 -7.31 9.30
C TYR A 153 11.02 -6.11 8.49
N HIS A 154 10.35 -6.40 7.38
CA HIS A 154 9.66 -5.39 6.63
C HIS A 154 8.43 -4.87 7.39
N PHE A 155 8.10 -3.61 7.17
CA PHE A 155 6.89 -2.99 7.68
C PHE A 155 6.13 -2.31 6.55
N THR A 156 4.81 -2.27 6.68
CA THR A 156 3.92 -1.69 5.68
C THR A 156 3.54 -0.28 6.08
N ILE A 157 3.71 0.67 5.15
CA ILE A 157 3.08 1.99 5.20
C ILE A 157 1.91 1.97 4.23
N TYR A 158 0.82 2.61 4.63
CA TYR A 158 -0.38 2.68 3.80
C TYR A 158 -0.15 3.72 2.70
N GLU A 159 -0.17 3.37 1.42
CA GLU A 159 0.19 4.31 0.33
C GLU A 159 -1.01 4.97 -0.36
N GLY A 160 -2.24 4.65 0.04
CA GLY A 160 -3.42 5.03 -0.73
C GLY A 160 -3.51 4.23 -2.03
N ASP A 161 -4.16 4.81 -3.04
CA ASP A 161 -4.23 4.22 -4.37
C ASP A 161 -2.94 4.44 -5.17
N TRP A 162 -2.66 3.48 -6.06
CA TRP A 162 -1.45 3.50 -6.87
C TRP A 162 -1.47 4.67 -7.87
N GLY A 163 -0.33 5.38 -7.96
CA GLY A 163 -0.15 6.52 -8.87
C GLY A 163 -0.39 7.90 -8.26
N LYS A 164 -0.73 7.99 -6.96
CA LYS A 164 -0.89 9.26 -6.24
C LYS A 164 0.03 9.35 -5.03
N PRO A 165 1.32 9.66 -5.22
CA PRO A 165 2.26 9.75 -4.12
C PRO A 165 1.91 10.94 -3.21
N TYR A 166 2.17 10.77 -1.93
CA TYR A 166 2.11 11.83 -0.94
C TYR A 166 3.36 11.78 -0.05
N ALA A 167 3.64 12.87 0.66
CA ALA A 167 4.82 12.95 1.51
C ALA A 167 4.50 12.52 2.96
N ALA A 168 5.44 11.80 3.59
CA ALA A 168 5.31 11.31 4.94
C ALA A 168 6.51 11.71 5.81
N ARG A 169 6.26 12.09 7.06
CA ARG A 169 7.27 12.33 8.08
C ARG A 169 7.48 11.05 8.89
N PHE A 170 8.71 10.56 8.88
CA PHE A 170 9.14 9.44 9.72
C PHE A 170 9.75 9.98 11.00
N GLU A 171 9.23 9.53 12.14
CA GLU A 171 9.77 9.84 13.45
C GLU A 171 10.33 8.57 14.08
N VAL A 172 11.58 8.65 14.51
CA VAL A 172 12.25 7.60 15.28
C VAL A 172 11.96 7.83 16.76
N TRP A 173 11.45 6.80 17.43
CA TRP A 173 11.15 6.85 18.85
C TRP A 173 11.95 5.80 19.60
N TYR A 174 12.45 6.17 20.77
CA TYR A 174 13.14 5.28 21.70
C TYR A 174 12.25 5.00 22.91
N LYS A 175 12.26 3.74 23.36
CA LYS A 175 11.65 3.30 24.60
C LYS A 175 12.64 2.41 25.35
N LYS A 176 12.92 2.79 26.59
CA LYS A 176 13.69 2.01 27.55
C LYS A 176 12.88 0.80 28.04
#